data_AF-A0A2E5TRD6-F1
#
_entry.id   AF-A0A2E5TRD6-F1
#
_cell.length_a   1.000
_cell.length_b   1.000
_cell.length_c   1.000
_cell.angle_alpha   90.00
_cell.angle_beta   90.00
_cell.angle_gamma   90.00
#
_symmetry.space_group_name_H-M   'P 1'
#
loop_
_entity.id
_entity.type
_entity.pdbx_description
1 polymer ?
#
loop_
_entity_poly.entity_id
_entity_poly.type
_entity_poly.pdbx_seq_one_letter_code
_entity_poly.pdbx_strand_id
1 'polypeptide(L)'
;MKKITQITLCLNIAFLACSPPETNSQRAVTNPDSTPHTTRKNTDENEPSPHEIPAVKLMEMEKRDNSGNVVGLLEAGLWYKRGEENPYTGFVVGMNKPKNGKPPTFPYNYKREYKNGIQVGVETGWYASGKKRIELVYENGEVLSMKQWDADGKEIKQ
;
A
#
# COMPACT_ATOMS: atom_id res chain seq x y z
N MET A 1 -51.64 11.28 -13.34
CA MET A 1 -51.32 12.11 -14.52
C MET A 1 -51.32 13.59 -14.13
N LYS A 2 -50.15 14.19 -13.98
CA LYS A 2 -49.88 15.65 -14.02
C LYS A 2 -48.36 15.82 -14.08
N LYS A 3 -47.92 16.63 -15.05
CA LYS A 3 -46.59 16.65 -15.67
C LYS A 3 -45.57 17.33 -14.75
N ILE A 4 -44.38 16.74 -14.61
CA ILE A 4 -43.21 17.38 -13.99
C ILE A 4 -42.32 17.86 -15.13
N THR A 5 -42.17 19.17 -15.20
CA THR A 5 -41.42 19.93 -16.20
C THR A 5 -39.91 19.68 -16.03
N GLN A 6 -39.24 19.23 -17.09
CA GLN A 6 -37.78 19.19 -17.16
C GLN A 6 -37.22 20.62 -17.24
N ILE A 7 -36.22 20.92 -16.42
CA ILE A 7 -35.36 22.10 -16.56
C ILE A 7 -34.03 21.61 -17.11
N THR A 8 -33.82 21.85 -18.40
CA THR A 8 -32.54 21.73 -19.10
C THR A 8 -31.74 22.99 -18.80
N LEU A 9 -30.59 22.88 -18.11
CA LEU A 9 -29.62 23.97 -18.01
C LEU A 9 -28.39 23.61 -18.85
N CYS A 10 -28.21 24.36 -19.92
CA CYS A 10 -27.15 24.19 -20.91
C CYS A 10 -25.76 24.54 -20.36
N LEU A 11 -24.80 23.73 -20.81
CA LEU A 11 -23.35 23.93 -20.87
C LEU A 11 -22.92 25.38 -21.11
N ASN A 12 -21.87 25.83 -20.41
CA ASN A 12 -20.89 26.76 -20.98
C ASN A 12 -19.48 26.33 -20.56
N ILE A 13 -18.72 25.90 -21.57
CA ILE A 13 -17.30 25.59 -21.54
C ILE A 13 -16.59 26.87 -22.00
N ALA A 14 -15.59 27.33 -21.23
CA ALA A 14 -14.60 28.27 -21.74
C ALA A 14 -13.20 27.78 -21.34
N PHE A 15 -12.54 27.11 -22.29
CA PHE A 15 -11.10 26.90 -22.28
C PHE A 15 -10.42 28.22 -22.63
N LEU A 16 -9.59 28.75 -21.73
CA LEU A 16 -8.61 29.78 -22.05
C LEU A 16 -7.23 29.14 -21.98
N ALA A 17 -6.73 28.77 -23.16
CA ALA A 17 -5.33 28.44 -23.39
C ALA A 17 -4.58 29.72 -23.77
N CYS A 18 -3.46 30.01 -23.10
CA CYS A 18 -2.41 30.85 -23.66
C CYS A 18 -1.05 30.38 -23.14
N SER A 19 -0.17 30.06 -24.09
CA SER A 19 1.20 29.58 -23.91
C SER A 19 2.19 30.73 -23.65
N PRO A 20 3.44 30.44 -23.21
CA PRO A 20 4.34 31.42 -22.56
C PRO A 20 5.31 32.11 -23.52
N PRO A 21 5.96 33.22 -23.11
CA PRO A 21 7.13 33.75 -23.83
C PRO A 21 8.46 33.35 -23.16
N GLU A 22 9.40 32.95 -24.01
CA GLU A 22 10.83 32.72 -23.74
C GLU A 22 11.68 33.98 -24.07
N THR A 23 12.88 34.02 -23.47
CA THR A 23 14.12 34.72 -23.90
C THR A 23 14.65 35.90 -23.04
N ASN A 24 15.49 35.54 -22.06
CA ASN A 24 16.91 35.94 -21.83
C ASN A 24 17.45 37.35 -22.21
N SER A 25 18.02 38.09 -21.24
CA SER A 25 19.40 38.66 -21.30
C SER A 25 19.86 39.31 -19.97
N GLN A 26 21.19 39.32 -19.75
CA GLN A 26 22.01 39.69 -18.57
C GLN A 26 22.01 41.23 -18.32
N ARG A 27 22.45 41.87 -17.21
CA ARG A 27 23.56 41.64 -16.25
C ARG A 27 23.47 42.66 -15.07
N ALA A 28 23.85 42.21 -13.86
CA ALA A 28 24.46 42.84 -12.65
C ALA A 28 24.19 44.30 -12.21
N VAL A 29 24.02 44.52 -10.87
CA VAL A 29 24.92 45.31 -9.96
C VAL A 29 24.36 45.44 -8.50
N THR A 30 25.17 44.96 -7.53
CA THR A 30 25.46 45.32 -6.10
C THR A 30 24.47 45.24 -4.91
N ASN A 31 24.87 44.37 -3.94
CA ASN A 31 25.00 44.49 -2.45
C ASN A 31 23.77 44.65 -1.51
N PRO A 32 23.89 44.31 -0.20
CA PRO A 32 24.35 43.05 0.41
C PRO A 32 23.39 42.54 1.52
N ASP A 33 23.68 41.34 2.01
CA ASP A 33 23.32 40.82 3.34
C ASP A 33 21.84 40.54 3.67
N SER A 34 21.43 39.31 3.36
CA SER A 34 20.60 38.51 4.26
C SER A 34 20.78 37.04 3.88
N THR A 35 21.38 36.26 4.77
CA THR A 35 21.37 34.79 4.70
C THR A 35 19.93 34.25 4.62
N PRO A 36 19.65 33.36 3.68
CA PRO A 36 18.98 32.13 4.06
C PRO A 36 19.81 30.94 3.60
N HIS A 37 20.08 30.03 4.54
CA HIS A 37 20.75 28.77 4.24
C HIS A 37 19.99 28.01 3.14
N THR A 38 20.73 27.80 2.07
CA THR A 38 20.50 27.04 0.85
C THR A 38 19.58 25.81 0.98
N THR A 39 18.53 25.79 0.17
CA THR A 39 17.96 24.55 -0.38
C THR A 39 18.81 24.10 -1.58
N ARG A 40 19.08 22.78 -1.63
CA ARG A 40 19.44 21.87 -2.75
C ARG A 40 20.59 20.97 -2.25
N LYS A 41 20.57 19.65 -2.40
CA LYS A 41 19.97 18.82 -3.45
C LYS A 41 19.88 17.38 -2.92
N ASN A 42 18.79 16.69 -3.24
CA ASN A 42 18.69 15.23 -3.19
C ASN A 42 19.87 14.59 -3.92
N THR A 43 20.38 13.48 -3.37
CA THR A 43 20.33 12.12 -3.94
C THR A 43 21.29 11.28 -3.11
N ASP A 44 20.76 10.40 -2.26
CA ASP A 44 21.53 9.27 -1.75
C ASP A 44 20.59 8.07 -1.63
N GLU A 45 20.61 7.26 -2.69
CA GLU A 45 20.65 5.81 -2.66
C GLU A 45 19.72 5.11 -1.66
N ASN A 46 18.47 4.92 -2.08
CA ASN A 46 17.80 3.66 -1.80
C ASN A 46 17.24 3.14 -3.12
N GLU A 47 18.14 2.53 -3.90
CA GLU A 47 17.74 1.61 -4.96
C GLU A 47 16.88 0.52 -4.29
N PRO A 48 15.58 0.38 -4.61
CA PRO A 48 14.78 -0.67 -4.03
C PRO A 48 15.41 -2.00 -4.48
N SER A 49 15.84 -2.78 -3.50
CA SER A 49 16.33 -4.14 -3.73
C SER A 49 15.34 -4.87 -4.66
N PRO A 50 15.76 -5.71 -5.62
CA PRO A 50 14.88 -6.36 -6.61
C PRO A 50 13.76 -7.26 -6.04
N HIS A 51 13.57 -7.27 -4.72
CA HIS A 51 12.68 -8.10 -3.94
C HIS A 51 11.67 -7.29 -3.10
N GLU A 52 11.63 -5.96 -3.26
CA GLU A 52 10.66 -5.11 -2.56
C GLU A 52 9.28 -5.19 -3.25
N ILE A 53 8.45 -6.12 -2.77
CA ILE A 53 7.03 -6.08 -3.04
C ILE A 53 6.52 -4.74 -2.47
N PRO A 54 5.78 -3.90 -3.23
CA PRO A 54 5.18 -2.68 -2.72
C PRO A 54 4.04 -3.06 -1.74
N ALA A 55 4.41 -3.41 -0.52
CA ALA A 55 3.53 -3.96 0.50
C ALA A 55 3.75 -3.29 1.85
N VAL A 56 2.67 -3.07 2.60
CA VAL A 56 2.69 -2.56 3.97
C VAL A 56 3.04 -3.70 4.93
N LYS A 57 3.79 -3.41 5.99
CA LYS A 57 4.10 -4.42 7.02
C LYS A 57 2.85 -4.65 7.87
N LEU A 58 2.51 -5.91 8.23
CA LEU A 58 1.33 -6.19 9.06
C LEU A 58 1.31 -5.36 10.36
N MET A 59 2.47 -5.10 10.97
CA MET A 59 2.53 -4.30 12.19
C MET A 59 1.96 -2.89 12.00
N GLU A 60 1.99 -2.32 10.80
CA GLU A 60 1.42 -1.00 10.46
C GLU A 60 -0.08 -1.05 10.18
N MET A 61 -0.68 -2.24 10.19
CA MET A 61 -2.10 -2.46 9.98
C MET A 61 -2.85 -2.56 11.29
N GLU A 62 -4.11 -2.14 11.30
CA GLU A 62 -5.05 -2.36 12.40
C GLU A 62 -6.45 -2.62 11.86
N LYS A 63 -7.25 -3.37 12.62
CA LYS A 63 -8.65 -3.62 12.30
C LYS A 63 -9.50 -2.63 13.10
N ARG A 64 -10.46 -1.98 12.45
CA ARG A 64 -11.38 -1.05 13.13
C ARG A 64 -12.84 -1.44 12.90
N ASP A 65 -13.65 -1.26 13.93
CA ASP A 65 -15.11 -1.40 13.85
C ASP A 65 -15.75 -0.21 13.11
N ASN A 66 -17.08 -0.23 13.02
CA ASN A 66 -17.89 0.79 12.34
C ASN A 66 -17.83 2.17 13.04
N SER A 67 -17.42 2.20 14.31
CA SER A 67 -17.24 3.42 15.11
C SER A 67 -15.80 3.93 15.06
N GLY A 68 -14.90 3.23 14.35
CA GLY A 68 -13.48 3.56 14.26
C GLY A 68 -12.65 3.03 15.42
N ASN A 69 -13.22 2.25 16.35
CA ASN A 69 -12.45 1.67 17.46
C ASN A 69 -11.55 0.55 16.93
N VAL A 70 -10.32 0.47 17.45
CA VAL A 70 -9.42 -0.64 17.13
C VAL A 70 -9.93 -1.93 17.79
N VAL A 71 -10.08 -2.97 16.99
CA VAL A 71 -10.67 -4.26 17.37
C VAL A 71 -9.72 -5.43 17.11
N GLY A 72 -9.96 -6.54 17.79
CA GLY A 72 -9.19 -7.77 17.66
C GLY A 72 -9.45 -8.51 16.35
N LEU A 73 -8.62 -9.53 16.06
CA LEU A 73 -8.74 -10.35 14.84
C LEU A 73 -10.10 -11.06 14.73
N LEU A 74 -10.65 -11.50 15.86
CA LEU A 74 -11.92 -12.25 15.95
C LEU A 74 -13.15 -11.35 15.86
N GLU A 75 -13.01 -10.04 16.06
CA GLU A 75 -14.11 -9.08 16.06
C GLU A 75 -14.38 -8.57 14.64
N ALA A 76 -15.62 -8.20 14.33
CA ALA A 76 -15.95 -7.66 13.01
C ALA A 76 -15.28 -6.29 12.78
N GLY A 77 -14.86 -6.02 11.55
CA GLY A 77 -14.21 -4.75 11.21
C GLY A 77 -13.44 -4.81 9.90
N LEU A 78 -12.98 -3.64 9.44
CA LEU A 78 -12.19 -3.47 8.24
C LEU A 78 -10.73 -3.20 8.59
N TRP A 79 -9.82 -3.59 7.70
CA TRP A 79 -8.40 -3.32 7.84
C TRP A 79 -8.03 -1.93 7.33
N TYR A 80 -7.20 -1.22 8.10
CA TYR A 80 -6.65 0.09 7.82
C TYR A 80 -5.14 0.06 8.02
N LYS A 81 -4.43 0.94 7.31
CA LYS A 81 -3.08 1.32 7.74
C LYS A 81 -3.21 2.34 8.87
N ARG A 82 -2.36 2.23 9.89
CA ARG A 82 -2.36 3.14 11.04
C ARG A 82 -2.23 4.59 10.59
N GLY A 83 -3.13 5.44 11.07
CA GLY A 83 -3.20 6.86 10.69
C GLY A 83 -3.91 7.17 9.37
N GLU A 84 -4.25 6.16 8.55
CA GLU A 84 -5.07 6.37 7.35
C GLU A 84 -6.56 6.23 7.69
N GLU A 85 -7.39 7.05 7.06
CA GLU A 85 -8.84 7.09 7.27
C GLU A 85 -9.58 6.07 6.40
N ASN A 86 -9.05 5.78 5.21
CA ASN A 86 -9.69 4.89 4.25
C ASN A 86 -9.34 3.42 4.51
N PRO A 87 -10.29 2.48 4.34
CA PRO A 87 -10.00 1.06 4.40
C PRO A 87 -8.89 0.69 3.41
N TYR A 88 -7.95 -0.12 3.87
CA TYR A 88 -6.73 -0.39 3.13
C TYR A 88 -6.98 -1.21 1.85
N THR A 89 -6.30 -0.82 0.78
CA THR A 89 -6.24 -1.59 -0.47
C THR A 89 -4.78 -1.76 -0.87
N GLY A 90 -4.36 -3.02 -1.06
CA GLY A 90 -2.99 -3.35 -1.42
C GLY A 90 -2.50 -4.63 -0.76
N PHE A 91 -1.19 -4.83 -0.83
CA PHE A 91 -0.54 -6.01 -0.26
C PHE A 91 -0.01 -5.75 1.14
N VAL A 92 -0.21 -6.72 2.03
CA VAL A 92 0.36 -6.72 3.38
C VAL A 92 1.31 -7.89 3.52
N VAL A 93 2.49 -7.65 4.10
CA VAL A 93 3.49 -8.69 4.37
C VAL A 93 3.75 -8.83 5.86
N GLY A 94 3.88 -10.07 6.31
CA GLY A 94 4.44 -10.40 7.61
C GLY A 94 5.92 -10.73 7.49
N MET A 95 6.71 -10.35 8.50
CA MET A 95 8.15 -10.59 8.54
C MET A 95 8.50 -11.72 9.50
N ASN A 96 9.44 -12.58 9.09
CA ASN A 96 10.12 -13.52 9.97
C ASN A 96 11.05 -12.76 10.93
N LYS A 97 11.07 -13.18 12.19
CA LYS A 97 11.99 -12.61 13.20
C LYS A 97 13.41 -13.13 12.98
N PRO A 98 14.45 -12.30 13.18
CA PRO A 98 15.82 -12.78 13.29
C PRO A 98 15.94 -13.84 14.39
N LYS A 99 16.78 -14.85 14.17
CA LYS A 99 17.13 -15.85 15.18
C LYS A 99 18.59 -15.66 15.58
N ASN A 100 18.85 -15.48 16.87
CA ASN A 100 20.19 -15.22 17.41
C ASN A 100 20.91 -14.05 16.70
N GLY A 101 20.18 -12.98 16.41
CA GLY A 101 20.70 -11.80 15.70
C GLY A 101 20.93 -12.00 14.19
N LYS A 102 20.72 -13.21 13.65
CA LYS A 102 20.86 -13.49 12.21
C LYS A 102 19.50 -13.37 11.52
N PRO A 103 19.38 -12.62 10.41
CA PRO A 103 18.16 -12.57 9.64
C PRO A 103 17.86 -13.94 9.01
N PRO A 104 16.58 -14.24 8.76
CA PRO A 104 16.20 -15.43 8.00
C PRO A 104 16.69 -15.32 6.55
N THR A 105 16.86 -16.46 5.88
CA THR A 105 17.16 -16.50 4.44
C THR A 105 16.07 -15.80 3.63
N PHE A 106 14.80 -15.96 4.03
CA PHE A 106 13.67 -15.25 3.44
C PHE A 106 12.97 -14.36 4.49
N PRO A 107 12.84 -13.05 4.23
CA PRO A 107 12.37 -12.09 5.24
C PRO A 107 10.88 -12.21 5.54
N TYR A 108 10.06 -12.73 4.61
CA TYR A 108 8.61 -12.77 4.79
C TYR A 108 8.11 -14.13 5.31
N ASN A 109 7.10 -14.11 6.19
CA ASN A 109 6.39 -15.33 6.60
C ASN A 109 5.03 -15.49 5.92
N TYR A 110 4.40 -14.38 5.47
CA TYR A 110 3.24 -14.40 4.58
C TYR A 110 3.08 -13.08 3.80
N LYS A 111 2.28 -13.15 2.74
CA LYS A 111 1.80 -12.04 1.92
C LYS A 111 0.30 -12.20 1.74
N ARG A 112 -0.46 -11.13 1.95
CA ARG A 112 -1.92 -11.05 1.82
C ARG A 112 -2.29 -9.90 0.92
N GLU A 113 -3.46 -9.99 0.29
CA GLU A 113 -4.06 -8.91 -0.47
C GLU A 113 -5.35 -8.44 0.23
N TYR A 114 -5.54 -7.14 0.25
CA TYR A 114 -6.73 -6.51 0.79
C TYR A 114 -7.34 -5.57 -0.25
N LYS A 115 -8.67 -5.53 -0.29
CA LYS A 115 -9.46 -4.59 -1.08
C LYS A 115 -10.52 -3.98 -0.18
N ASN A 116 -10.51 -2.66 -0.05
CA ASN A 116 -11.42 -1.92 0.83
C ASN A 116 -11.46 -2.47 2.26
N GLY A 117 -10.29 -2.82 2.80
CA GLY A 117 -10.14 -3.35 4.15
C GLY A 117 -10.59 -4.80 4.34
N ILE A 118 -10.99 -5.49 3.28
CA ILE A 118 -11.41 -6.90 3.30
C ILE A 118 -10.33 -7.75 2.62
N GLN A 119 -9.99 -8.90 3.22
CA GLN A 119 -8.99 -9.80 2.65
C GLN A 119 -9.55 -10.50 1.40
N VAL A 120 -8.76 -10.51 0.32
CA VAL A 120 -9.12 -11.10 -0.96
C VAL A 120 -7.92 -11.81 -1.59
N GLY A 121 -8.15 -12.56 -2.66
CA GLY A 121 -7.08 -13.12 -3.47
C GLY A 121 -6.31 -14.23 -2.75
N VAL A 122 -5.02 -14.38 -3.04
CA VAL A 122 -4.22 -15.48 -2.51
C VAL A 122 -3.32 -14.99 -1.39
N GLU A 123 -3.54 -15.52 -0.18
CA GLU A 123 -2.53 -15.46 0.88
C GLU A 123 -1.51 -16.56 0.66
N THR A 124 -0.23 -16.19 0.57
CA THR A 124 0.87 -17.15 0.53
C THR A 124 1.69 -17.02 1.79
N GLY A 125 1.98 -18.13 2.46
CA GLY A 125 2.92 -18.21 3.58
C GLY A 125 4.15 -19.02 3.22
N TRP A 126 5.30 -18.66 3.80
CA TRP A 126 6.60 -19.28 3.53
C TRP A 126 7.30 -19.74 4.81
N TYR A 127 8.14 -20.77 4.65
CA TYR A 127 9.16 -21.10 5.64
C TYR A 127 10.28 -20.05 5.61
N ALA A 128 11.11 -20.01 6.66
CA ALA A 128 12.28 -19.13 6.72
C ALA A 128 13.30 -19.40 5.60
N SER A 129 13.24 -20.57 4.96
CA SER A 129 14.00 -20.93 3.76
C SER A 129 13.50 -20.28 2.47
N GLY A 130 12.31 -19.66 2.48
CA GLY A 130 11.63 -19.13 1.29
C GLY A 130 10.81 -20.15 0.51
N LYS A 131 10.81 -21.42 0.92
CA LYS A 131 9.89 -22.42 0.36
C LYS A 131 8.46 -22.14 0.80
N LYS A 132 7.49 -22.34 -0.11
CA LYS A 132 6.07 -22.18 0.19
C LYS A 132 5.68 -23.15 1.33
N ARG A 133 4.87 -22.67 2.26
CA ARG A 133 4.34 -23.43 3.40
C ARG A 133 2.84 -23.63 3.29
N ILE A 134 2.13 -22.58 2.92
CA ILE A 134 0.67 -22.56 2.85
C ILE A 134 0.21 -21.58 1.78
N GLU A 135 -0.92 -21.90 1.18
CA GLU A 135 -1.64 -21.05 0.23
C GLU A 135 -3.12 -21.10 0.60
N LEU A 136 -3.71 -19.94 0.82
CA LEU A 136 -5.12 -19.78 1.16
C LEU A 136 -5.74 -18.86 0.12
N VAL A 137 -6.86 -19.29 -0.47
CA VAL A 137 -7.64 -18.45 -1.39
C VAL A 137 -8.76 -17.79 -0.60
N TYR A 138 -8.84 -16.47 -0.69
CA TYR A 138 -9.81 -15.64 0.00
C TYR A 138 -10.78 -14.97 -0.98
N GLU A 139 -12.06 -15.00 -0.64
CA GLU A 139 -13.10 -14.19 -1.28
C GLU A 139 -13.91 -13.50 -0.19
N ASN A 140 -13.99 -12.16 -0.26
CA ASN A 140 -14.74 -11.33 0.68
C ASN A 140 -14.45 -11.61 2.18
N GLY A 141 -13.19 -11.92 2.51
CA GLY A 141 -12.75 -12.21 3.87
C GLY A 141 -12.89 -13.66 4.30
N GLU A 142 -13.50 -14.52 3.48
CA GLU A 142 -13.69 -15.95 3.75
C GLU A 142 -12.67 -16.81 3.00
N VAL A 143 -12.25 -17.92 3.63
CA VAL A 143 -11.33 -18.87 3.01
C VAL A 143 -12.12 -19.84 2.12
N LEU A 144 -11.83 -19.83 0.83
CA LEU A 144 -12.42 -20.74 -0.14
C LEU A 144 -11.65 -22.06 -0.26
N SER A 145 -10.32 -22.01 -0.17
CA SER A 145 -9.49 -23.21 -0.28
C SER A 145 -8.14 -23.05 0.41
N MET A 146 -7.50 -24.18 0.71
CA MET A 146 -6.21 -24.26 1.38
C MET A 146 -5.34 -25.33 0.73
N LYS A 147 -4.06 -25.02 0.52
CA LYS A 147 -3.00 -25.98 0.22
C LYS A 147 -1.84 -25.81 1.19
N GLN A 148 -1.17 -26.90 1.53
CA GLN A 148 -0.04 -26.91 2.45
C GLN A 148 1.14 -27.67 1.85
N TRP A 149 2.35 -27.25 2.19
CA TRP A 149 3.59 -27.90 1.77
C TRP A 149 4.47 -28.14 2.99
N ASP A 150 5.20 -29.26 2.99
CA ASP A 150 6.23 -29.52 3.98
C ASP A 150 7.48 -28.66 3.75
N ALA A 151 8.46 -28.75 4.66
CA ALA A 151 9.69 -27.98 4.58
C ALA A 151 10.57 -28.34 3.36
N ASP A 152 10.33 -29.50 2.74
CA ASP A 152 11.04 -29.93 1.53
C ASP A 152 10.39 -29.37 0.26
N GLY A 153 9.15 -28.89 0.36
CA GLY A 153 8.38 -28.31 -0.73
C GLY A 153 7.41 -29.31 -1.37
N LYS A 154 7.18 -30.46 -0.72
CA LYS A 154 6.18 -31.42 -1.18
C LYS A 154 4.81 -31.02 -0.65
N GLU A 155 3.83 -30.99 -1.55
CA GLU A 155 2.44 -30.70 -1.19
C GLU A 155 1.88 -31.80 -0.28
N ILE A 156 1.32 -31.37 0.85
CA ILE A 156 0.62 -32.22 1.81
C ILE A 156 -0.82 -32.33 1.31
N LYS A 157 -1.13 -33.44 0.64
CA LYS A 157 -2.50 -33.77 0.24
C LYS A 157 -3.24 -34.35 1.45
N GLN A 158 -4.44 -33.83 1.72
CA GLN A 158 -5.37 -34.40 2.69
C GLN A 158 -6.10 -35.59 2.09
#